data_AF-A0A494XMA2-F1
#
_entry.id   AF-A0A494XMA2-F1
#
_cell.length_a   1.000
_cell.length_b   1.000
_cell.length_c   1.000
_cell.angle_alpha   90.00
_cell.angle_beta   90.00
_cell.angle_gamma   90.00
#
_symmetry.space_group_name_H-M   'P 1'
#
loop_
_entity.id
_entity.type
_entity.pdbx_description
1 polymer ?
#
loop_
_entity_poly.entity_id
_entity_poly.type
_entity_poly.pdbx_seq_one_letter_code
_entity_poly.pdbx_strand_id
1 'polypeptide(L)'
;MTSLRLSGVTRGLFLLASVISACALVETRYHVLQFAMHLLIDLVLALVGLGCSMRAWSSGKRRQSMHYGLGVFVIVGSLALHLAERQYHIGALIALKLEASKYESCKSRGASIVSGKILSVCSLDAQWNEALFTEAVIYDSSDELANKDRHYSARWRAAALSLEPQAPFSQYSFEAYPLGRHYYLVTFNYDTSSIL
;
A
#
# COMPACT_ATOMS: atom_id res chain seq x y z
N MET A 1 -35.71 8.19 -31.24
CA MET A 1 -34.51 7.31 -31.20
C MET A 1 -33.27 7.94 -30.52
N THR A 2 -33.31 9.19 -30.07
CA THR A 2 -32.17 9.91 -29.44
C THR A 2 -31.93 9.59 -27.96
N SER A 3 -32.95 9.14 -27.22
CA SER A 3 -32.88 8.86 -25.76
C SER A 3 -31.97 7.66 -25.39
N LEU A 4 -31.85 6.65 -26.25
CA LEU A 4 -31.05 5.45 -25.97
C LEU A 4 -29.53 5.71 -25.97
N ARG A 5 -29.04 6.59 -26.85
CA ARG A 5 -27.60 6.93 -26.95
C ARG A 5 -27.10 7.75 -25.76
N LEU A 6 -27.86 8.76 -25.31
CA LEU A 6 -27.49 9.55 -24.13
C LEU A 6 -27.37 8.68 -22.87
N SER A 7 -28.25 7.69 -22.70
CA SER A 7 -28.16 6.79 -21.54
C SER A 7 -26.90 5.92 -21.55
N GLY A 8 -26.39 5.55 -22.73
CA GLY A 8 -25.14 4.77 -22.87
C GLY A 8 -23.92 5.59 -22.47
N VAL A 9 -23.85 6.82 -22.97
CA VAL A 9 -22.74 7.75 -22.69
C VAL A 9 -22.66 8.07 -21.20
N THR A 10 -23.77 8.38 -20.54
CA THR A 10 -23.77 8.70 -19.10
C THR A 10 -23.33 7.52 -18.23
N ARG A 11 -23.69 6.28 -18.60
CA ARG A 11 -23.24 5.06 -17.90
C ARG A 11 -21.74 4.82 -18.08
N GLY A 12 -21.23 5.00 -19.30
CA GLY A 12 -19.80 4.86 -19.58
C GLY A 12 -18.97 5.91 -18.85
N LEU A 13 -19.43 7.16 -18.86
CA LEU A 13 -18.78 8.26 -18.13
C LEU A 13 -18.78 8.03 -16.60
N PHE A 14 -19.87 7.50 -16.05
CA PHE A 14 -19.91 7.16 -14.62
C PHE A 14 -18.86 6.11 -14.25
N LEU A 15 -18.82 4.99 -14.99
CA LEU A 15 -17.84 3.94 -14.73
C LEU A 15 -16.40 4.45 -14.89
N LEU A 16 -16.14 5.25 -15.93
CA LEU A 16 -14.82 5.87 -16.13
C LEU A 16 -14.45 6.79 -14.96
N ALA A 17 -15.37 7.63 -14.50
CA ALA A 17 -15.16 8.49 -13.33
C ALA A 17 -14.87 7.68 -12.07
N SER A 18 -15.58 6.56 -11.85
CA SER A 18 -15.30 5.64 -10.73
C SER A 18 -13.89 5.04 -10.80
N VAL A 19 -13.42 4.65 -12.00
CA VAL A 19 -12.05 4.12 -12.17
C VAL A 19 -11.01 5.21 -11.92
N ILE A 20 -11.18 6.40 -12.51
CA ILE A 20 -10.23 7.50 -12.35
C ILE A 20 -10.13 7.91 -10.87
N SER A 21 -11.27 8.05 -10.20
CA SER A 21 -11.31 8.42 -8.78
C SER A 21 -10.65 7.36 -7.90
N ALA A 22 -10.91 6.07 -8.16
CA ALA A 22 -10.27 4.96 -7.47
C ALA A 22 -8.74 4.96 -7.65
N CYS A 23 -8.22 5.26 -8.85
CA CYS A 23 -6.78 5.39 -9.08
C CYS A 23 -6.20 6.59 -8.31
N ALA A 24 -6.88 7.73 -8.35
CA ALA A 24 -6.42 8.94 -7.69
C ALA A 24 -6.42 8.81 -6.15
N LEU A 25 -7.34 8.01 -5.57
CA LEU A 25 -7.31 7.67 -4.15
C LEU A 25 -6.03 6.93 -3.75
N VAL A 26 -5.52 6.05 -4.63
CA VAL A 26 -4.27 5.32 -4.39
C VAL A 26 -3.07 6.26 -4.45
N GLU A 27 -3.02 7.17 -5.42
CA GLU A 27 -1.93 8.13 -5.55
C GLU A 27 -1.90 9.14 -4.39
N THR A 28 -3.07 9.58 -3.93
CA THR A 28 -3.18 10.64 -2.91
C THR A 28 -3.07 10.14 -1.47
N ARG A 29 -2.85 8.83 -1.26
CA ARG A 29 -2.89 8.18 0.07
C ARG A 29 -2.00 8.80 1.16
N TYR A 30 -0.95 9.50 0.77
CA TYR A 30 -0.01 10.15 1.71
C TYR A 30 -0.24 11.66 1.87
N HIS A 31 -1.04 12.27 0.99
CA HIS A 31 -1.42 13.68 1.09
C HIS A 31 -2.78 13.81 1.78
N VAL A 32 -2.78 13.97 3.11
CA VAL A 32 -4.00 13.93 3.96
C VAL A 32 -5.18 14.71 3.38
N LEU A 33 -4.94 15.96 2.94
CA LEU A 33 -6.00 16.80 2.35
C LEU A 33 -6.50 16.28 1.00
N GLN A 34 -5.60 15.87 0.11
CA GLN A 34 -5.98 15.34 -1.20
C GLN A 34 -6.70 13.99 -1.06
N PHE A 35 -6.24 13.14 -0.15
CA PHE A 35 -6.88 11.89 0.19
C PHE A 35 -8.31 12.12 0.71
N ALA A 36 -8.49 13.04 1.66
CA ALA A 36 -9.81 13.36 2.21
C ALA A 36 -10.77 13.88 1.12
N MET A 37 -10.26 14.70 0.19
CA MET A 37 -11.05 15.17 -0.96
C MET A 37 -11.46 14.03 -1.90
N HIS A 38 -10.55 13.11 -2.21
CA HIS A 38 -10.87 11.94 -3.06
C HIS A 38 -11.86 10.99 -2.38
N LEU A 39 -11.72 10.79 -1.06
CA LEU A 39 -12.68 10.03 -0.27
C LEU A 39 -14.10 10.64 -0.35
N LEU A 40 -14.20 11.98 -0.29
CA LEU A 40 -15.48 12.67 -0.43
C LEU A 40 -16.07 12.52 -1.84
N ILE A 41 -15.24 12.64 -2.88
CA ILE A 41 -15.65 12.45 -4.27
C ILE A 41 -16.17 11.01 -4.47
N ASP A 42 -15.44 10.02 -3.97
CA ASP A 42 -15.81 8.60 -4.02
C ASP A 42 -17.12 8.34 -3.28
N LEU A 43 -17.32 8.93 -2.11
CA LEU A 43 -18.58 8.83 -1.36
C LEU A 43 -19.75 9.38 -2.18
N VAL A 44 -19.62 10.57 -2.78
CA VAL A 44 -20.67 11.17 -3.61
C VAL A 44 -20.97 10.29 -4.82
N LEU A 45 -19.94 9.82 -5.54
CA LEU A 45 -20.11 8.93 -6.69
C LEU A 45 -20.79 7.62 -6.30
N ALA A 46 -20.43 7.03 -5.16
CA ALA A 46 -21.04 5.81 -4.67
C ALA A 46 -22.53 6.02 -4.34
N LEU A 47 -22.90 7.11 -3.67
CA LEU A 47 -24.30 7.43 -3.36
C LEU A 47 -25.13 7.68 -4.62
N VAL A 48 -24.59 8.43 -5.58
CA VAL A 48 -25.24 8.66 -6.89
C VAL A 48 -25.41 7.34 -7.64
N GLY A 49 -24.37 6.51 -7.70
CA GLY A 49 -24.38 5.21 -8.34
C GLY A 49 -25.41 4.26 -7.71
N LEU A 50 -25.47 4.20 -6.38
CA LEU A 50 -26.46 3.41 -5.65
C LEU A 50 -27.89 3.88 -5.96
N GLY A 51 -28.15 5.19 -5.90
CA GLY A 51 -29.46 5.75 -6.23
C GLY A 51 -29.89 5.44 -7.68
N CYS A 52 -28.97 5.61 -8.63
CA CYS A 52 -29.20 5.25 -10.03
C CYS A 52 -29.42 3.74 -10.22
N SER A 53 -28.68 2.90 -9.50
CA SER A 53 -28.82 1.45 -9.55
C SER A 53 -30.18 1.00 -9.02
N MET A 54 -30.60 1.49 -7.85
CA MET A 54 -31.90 1.18 -7.25
C MET A 54 -33.06 1.62 -8.14
N ARG A 55 -32.97 2.82 -8.72
CA ARG A 55 -34.00 3.33 -9.65
C ARG A 55 -34.06 2.53 -10.94
N ALA A 56 -32.92 2.10 -11.47
CA ALA A 56 -32.87 1.25 -12.66
C ALA A 56 -33.44 -0.15 -12.36
N TRP A 57 -33.16 -0.69 -11.18
CA TRP A 57 -33.69 -1.97 -10.72
C TRP A 57 -35.22 -1.94 -10.59
N SER A 58 -35.77 -0.93 -9.91
CA SER A 58 -37.22 -0.77 -9.76
C SER A 58 -37.95 -0.57 -11.09
N SER A 59 -37.26 -0.01 -12.10
CA SER A 59 -37.78 0.17 -13.46
C SER A 59 -37.59 -1.06 -14.37
N GLY A 60 -37.12 -2.20 -13.84
CA GLY A 60 -36.86 -3.42 -14.61
C GLY A 60 -35.61 -3.38 -15.52
N LYS A 61 -34.80 -2.31 -15.44
CA LYS A 61 -33.62 -2.10 -16.30
C LYS A 61 -32.37 -2.74 -15.70
N ARG A 62 -32.37 -4.08 -15.59
CA ARG A 62 -31.28 -4.86 -14.95
C ARG A 62 -29.87 -4.50 -15.43
N ARG A 63 -29.66 -4.40 -16.75
CA ARG A 63 -28.34 -4.06 -17.33
C ARG A 63 -27.84 -2.68 -16.92
N GLN A 64 -28.73 -1.72 -16.70
CA GLN A 64 -28.38 -0.38 -16.23
C GLN A 64 -28.03 -0.41 -14.74
N SER A 65 -28.85 -1.10 -13.93
CA SER A 65 -28.56 -1.30 -12.51
C SER A 65 -27.20 -1.97 -12.29
N MET A 66 -26.88 -3.03 -13.05
CA MET A 66 -25.56 -3.68 -12.98
C MET A 66 -24.40 -2.74 -13.33
N HIS A 67 -24.56 -1.84 -14.31
CA HIS A 67 -23.51 -0.88 -14.67
C HIS A 67 -23.20 0.10 -13.53
N TYR A 68 -24.25 0.69 -12.93
CA TYR A 68 -24.07 1.58 -11.79
C TYR A 68 -23.54 0.83 -10.57
N GLY A 69 -24.04 -0.39 -10.33
CA GLY A 69 -23.53 -1.27 -9.28
C GLY A 69 -22.06 -1.63 -9.45
N LEU A 70 -21.60 -1.84 -10.69
CA LEU A 70 -20.18 -2.09 -10.97
C LEU A 70 -19.32 -0.87 -10.63
N GLY A 71 -19.76 0.35 -10.98
CA GLY A 71 -19.02 1.57 -10.61
C GLY A 71 -18.94 1.76 -9.08
N VAL A 72 -20.04 1.48 -8.36
CA VAL A 72 -20.04 1.46 -6.89
C VAL A 72 -19.07 0.39 -6.36
N PHE A 73 -19.07 -0.80 -6.94
CA PHE A 73 -18.15 -1.87 -6.56
C PHE A 73 -16.69 -1.48 -6.76
N VAL A 74 -16.35 -0.79 -7.86
CA VAL A 74 -14.99 -0.29 -8.10
C VAL A 74 -14.56 0.68 -6.99
N ILE A 75 -15.41 1.63 -6.62
CA ILE A 75 -15.12 2.62 -5.56
C ILE A 75 -14.96 1.94 -4.19
N VAL A 76 -15.91 1.08 -3.81
CA VAL A 76 -15.87 0.41 -2.51
C VAL A 76 -14.71 -0.58 -2.46
N GLY A 77 -14.46 -1.29 -3.56
CA GLY A 77 -13.37 -2.24 -3.70
C GLY A 77 -11.99 -1.58 -3.61
N SER A 78 -11.80 -0.42 -4.23
CA SER A 78 -10.55 0.34 -4.12
C SER A 78 -10.32 0.85 -2.71
N LEU A 79 -11.34 1.39 -2.05
CA LEU A 79 -11.25 1.82 -0.66
C LEU A 79 -10.94 0.64 0.27
N ALA A 80 -11.60 -0.51 0.08
CA ALA A 80 -11.33 -1.71 0.85
C ALA A 80 -9.90 -2.20 0.65
N LEU A 81 -9.41 -2.21 -0.60
CA LEU A 81 -8.03 -2.58 -0.91
C LEU A 81 -7.03 -1.61 -0.29
N HIS A 82 -7.33 -0.31 -0.31
CA HIS A 82 -6.50 0.71 0.32
C HIS A 82 -6.43 0.53 1.85
N LEU A 83 -7.56 0.30 2.51
CA LEU A 83 -7.60 0.02 3.94
C LEU A 83 -6.87 -1.27 4.28
N ALA A 84 -7.03 -2.30 3.45
CA ALA A 84 -6.36 -3.57 3.63
C ALA A 84 -4.83 -3.44 3.42
N GLU A 85 -4.39 -2.60 2.48
CA GLU A 85 -2.99 -2.25 2.33
C GLU A 85 -2.44 -1.53 3.56
N ARG A 86 -3.17 -0.53 4.08
CA ARG A 86 -2.76 0.24 5.25
C ARG A 86 -2.67 -0.61 6.52
N GLN A 87 -3.53 -1.62 6.65
CA GLN A 87 -3.59 -2.45 7.86
C GLN A 87 -2.72 -3.71 7.78
N TYR A 88 -2.59 -4.31 6.59
CA TYR A 88 -1.98 -5.63 6.43
C TYR A 88 -0.84 -5.68 5.42
N HIS A 89 -0.50 -4.56 4.76
CA HIS A 89 0.59 -4.46 3.79
C HIS A 89 0.53 -5.57 2.73
N ILE A 90 -0.66 -5.78 2.17
CA ILE A 90 -0.97 -6.87 1.24
C ILE A 90 -0.09 -6.81 -0.01
N GLY A 91 0.27 -5.62 -0.48
CA GLY A 91 1.19 -5.39 -1.59
C GLY A 91 2.55 -6.03 -1.33
N ALA A 92 3.12 -5.80 -0.15
CA ALA A 92 4.39 -6.42 0.24
C ALA A 92 4.28 -7.95 0.33
N LEU A 93 3.18 -8.47 0.89
CA LEU A 93 2.91 -9.91 0.96
C LEU A 93 2.75 -10.56 -0.41
N ILE A 94 2.08 -9.89 -1.35
CA ILE A 94 1.92 -10.35 -2.73
C ILE A 94 3.27 -10.31 -3.44
N ALA A 95 4.04 -9.22 -3.30
CA ALA A 95 5.37 -9.09 -3.90
C ALA A 95 6.31 -10.21 -3.43
N LEU A 96 6.31 -10.54 -2.13
CA LEU A 96 7.07 -11.68 -1.60
C LEU A 96 6.71 -13.01 -2.25
N LYS A 97 5.42 -13.23 -2.55
CA LYS A 97 4.94 -14.47 -3.18
C LYS A 97 5.25 -14.51 -4.67
N LEU A 98 5.04 -13.40 -5.39
CA LEU A 98 5.22 -13.34 -6.84
C LEU A 98 6.70 -13.29 -7.23
N GLU A 99 7.54 -12.60 -6.45
CA GLU A 99 8.98 -12.45 -6.70
C GLU A 99 9.81 -13.35 -5.77
N ALA A 100 9.29 -14.53 -5.40
CA ALA A 100 9.92 -15.40 -4.41
C ALA A 100 11.40 -15.68 -4.69
N SER A 101 11.80 -15.85 -5.96
CA SER A 101 13.20 -16.06 -6.35
C SER A 101 14.12 -14.88 -6.01
N LYS A 102 13.67 -13.64 -6.22
CA LYS A 102 14.40 -12.42 -5.84
C LYS A 102 14.61 -12.39 -4.34
N TYR A 103 13.56 -12.65 -3.57
CA TYR A 103 13.62 -12.62 -2.12
C TYR A 103 14.43 -13.78 -1.52
N GLU A 104 14.37 -14.99 -2.09
CA GLU A 104 15.24 -16.10 -1.68
C GLU A 104 16.71 -15.79 -1.93
N SER A 105 17.05 -15.21 -3.09
CA SER A 105 18.42 -14.79 -3.39
C SER A 105 18.92 -13.64 -2.51
N CYS A 106 18.01 -12.86 -1.92
CA CYS A 106 18.36 -11.79 -0.99
C CYS A 106 18.88 -12.36 0.33
N LYS A 107 18.31 -13.48 0.83
CA LYS A 107 18.68 -14.07 2.14
C LYS A 107 20.16 -14.39 2.27
N SER A 108 20.84 -14.65 1.15
CA SER A 108 22.26 -15.00 1.11
C SER A 108 23.21 -13.83 0.85
N ARG A 109 22.69 -12.62 0.60
CA ARG A 109 23.49 -11.44 0.20
C ARG A 109 23.64 -10.38 1.30
N GLY A 110 23.19 -10.69 2.51
CA GLY A 110 23.19 -9.77 3.64
C GLY A 110 24.46 -9.75 4.50
N ALA A 111 24.40 -8.94 5.54
CA ALA A 111 25.41 -8.85 6.59
C ALA A 111 25.21 -9.97 7.63
N SER A 112 26.31 -10.61 8.03
CA SER A 112 26.29 -11.62 9.09
C SER A 112 26.19 -10.96 10.47
N ILE A 113 25.22 -11.39 11.28
CA ILE A 113 25.05 -10.97 12.68
C ILE A 113 25.93 -11.86 13.58
N VAL A 114 25.64 -13.16 13.62
CA VAL A 114 26.33 -14.19 14.43
C VAL A 114 25.85 -15.59 14.04
N SER A 115 26.71 -16.60 14.09
CA SER A 115 26.33 -18.03 14.02
C SER A 115 25.36 -18.37 12.88
N GLY A 116 25.65 -17.93 11.66
CA GLY A 116 24.81 -18.19 10.48
C GLY A 116 23.54 -17.33 10.38
N LYS A 117 23.30 -16.40 11.32
CA LYS A 117 22.24 -15.40 11.21
C LYS A 117 22.69 -14.26 10.30
N ILE A 118 21.81 -13.90 9.37
CA ILE A 118 21.97 -12.89 8.33
C ILE A 118 20.86 -11.84 8.45
N LEU A 119 21.24 -10.58 8.24
CA LEU A 119 20.36 -9.44 8.00
C LEU A 119 20.55 -8.97 6.55
N SER A 120 19.50 -8.82 5.76
CA SER A 120 19.58 -8.43 4.35
C SER A 120 18.50 -7.41 3.97
N VAL A 121 18.85 -6.43 3.14
CA VAL A 121 17.88 -5.51 2.52
C VAL A 121 17.51 -6.07 1.15
N CYS A 122 16.24 -6.46 0.97
CA CYS A 122 15.79 -7.17 -0.24
C CYS A 122 15.15 -6.26 -1.29
N SER A 123 14.53 -5.18 -0.84
CA SER A 123 13.96 -4.15 -1.70
C SER A 123 13.92 -2.86 -0.91
N LEU A 124 14.19 -1.74 -1.57
CA LEU A 124 14.02 -0.40 -1.05
C LEU A 124 13.04 0.32 -1.98
N ASP A 125 11.95 0.82 -1.42
CA ASP A 125 11.03 1.72 -2.11
C ASP A 125 11.30 3.16 -1.65
N ALA A 126 12.21 3.81 -2.37
CA ALA A 126 12.61 5.19 -2.15
C ALA A 126 11.70 6.21 -2.87
N GLN A 127 10.58 5.79 -3.47
CA GLN A 127 9.64 6.70 -4.13
C GLN A 127 9.03 7.72 -3.17
N TRP A 128 9.21 7.53 -1.86
CA TRP A 128 8.55 8.29 -0.80
C TRP A 128 9.46 9.29 -0.09
N ASN A 129 10.65 9.59 -0.64
CA ASN A 129 11.54 10.60 -0.07
C ASN A 129 10.87 11.97 0.13
N GLU A 130 9.92 12.36 -0.74
CA GLU A 130 9.15 13.60 -0.60
C GLU A 130 8.15 13.56 0.56
N ALA A 131 7.71 12.36 0.96
CA ALA A 131 6.80 12.13 2.07
C ALA A 131 7.54 11.90 3.41
N LEU A 132 8.85 12.15 3.47
CA LEU A 132 9.68 12.02 4.67
C LEU A 132 9.72 10.60 5.25
N PHE A 133 9.51 9.57 4.43
CA PHE A 133 9.74 8.18 4.83
C PHE A 133 10.26 7.34 3.66
N THR A 134 10.80 6.17 3.98
CA THR A 134 11.20 5.15 2.99
C THR A 134 10.81 3.79 3.51
N GLU A 135 10.34 2.90 2.63
CA GLU A 135 9.99 1.53 3.00
C GLU A 135 11.02 0.56 2.44
N ALA A 136 11.37 -0.47 3.22
CA ALA A 136 12.24 -1.54 2.79
C ALA A 136 11.67 -2.89 3.18
N VAL A 137 11.84 -3.89 2.32
CA VAL A 137 11.63 -5.29 2.71
C VAL A 137 12.96 -5.83 3.20
N ILE A 138 13.01 -6.21 4.47
CA ILE A 138 14.23 -6.66 5.15
C ILE A 138 14.05 -8.11 5.60
N TYR A 139 15.06 -8.93 5.34
CA TYR A 139 15.17 -10.29 5.87
C TYR A 139 16.04 -10.26 7.12
N ASP A 140 15.50 -10.69 8.27
CA ASP A 140 16.23 -10.79 9.52
C ASP A 140 16.03 -12.16 10.17
N SER A 141 16.96 -13.07 9.90
CA SER A 141 16.96 -14.42 10.49
C SER A 141 17.23 -14.46 12.00
N SER A 142 17.61 -13.35 12.64
CA SER A 142 17.73 -13.31 14.10
C SER A 142 16.40 -13.02 14.81
N ASP A 143 15.38 -12.58 14.05
CA ASP A 143 14.10 -12.06 14.52
C ASP A 143 14.22 -10.86 15.48
N GLU A 144 15.37 -10.18 15.52
CA GLU A 144 15.55 -9.02 16.39
C GLU A 144 14.69 -7.82 15.91
N LEU A 145 14.37 -7.72 14.61
CA LEU A 145 13.38 -6.78 14.09
C LEU A 145 11.96 -6.99 14.64
N ALA A 146 11.59 -8.21 15.05
CA ALA A 146 10.29 -8.45 15.69
C ALA A 146 10.24 -7.96 17.13
N ASN A 147 11.38 -7.59 17.73
CA ASN A 147 11.44 -7.17 19.13
C ASN A 147 10.82 -5.78 19.31
N LYS A 148 9.60 -5.77 19.88
CA LYS A 148 8.84 -4.53 20.12
C LYS A 148 9.53 -3.58 21.10
N ASP A 149 10.42 -4.09 21.95
CA ASP A 149 11.18 -3.28 22.91
C ASP A 149 12.35 -2.54 22.26
N ARG A 150 12.57 -2.71 20.94
CA ARG A 150 13.66 -2.08 20.16
C ARG A 150 15.05 -2.32 20.75
N HIS A 151 15.21 -3.38 21.53
CA HIS A 151 16.48 -3.81 22.09
C HIS A 151 17.21 -4.73 21.11
N TYR A 152 17.99 -4.10 20.23
CA TYR A 152 18.88 -4.81 19.31
C TYR A 152 20.25 -5.06 19.93
N SER A 153 20.78 -6.26 19.71
CA SER A 153 22.13 -6.66 20.10
C SER A 153 23.19 -5.81 19.40
N ALA A 154 24.37 -5.68 20.02
CA ALA A 154 25.47 -4.92 19.42
C ALA A 154 25.89 -5.46 18.04
N ARG A 155 25.80 -6.78 17.84
CA ARG A 155 26.11 -7.43 16.57
C ARG A 155 25.06 -7.15 15.50
N TRP A 156 23.79 -7.17 15.88
CA TRP A 156 22.71 -6.79 14.97
C TRP A 156 22.86 -5.34 14.52
N ARG A 157 23.13 -4.42 15.46
CA ARG A 157 23.38 -3.00 15.13
C ARG A 157 24.57 -2.84 14.19
N ALA A 158 25.67 -3.55 14.43
CA ALA A 158 26.83 -3.51 13.54
C ALA A 158 26.48 -4.01 12.12
N ALA A 159 25.69 -5.09 12.01
CA ALA A 159 25.21 -5.60 10.73
C ALA A 159 24.28 -4.58 10.03
N ALA A 160 23.34 -3.99 10.76
CA ALA A 160 22.43 -2.96 10.25
C ALA A 160 23.21 -1.74 9.73
N LEU A 161 24.18 -1.24 10.49
CA LEU A 161 25.05 -0.13 10.08
C LEU A 161 25.90 -0.45 8.85
N SER A 162 26.32 -1.70 8.66
CA SER A 162 27.04 -2.11 7.45
C SER A 162 26.16 -2.09 6.18
N LEU A 163 24.84 -2.12 6.36
CA LEU A 163 23.84 -2.06 5.29
C LEU A 163 23.32 -0.64 5.03
N GLU A 164 23.88 0.38 5.68
CA GLU A 164 23.55 1.80 5.48
C GLU A 164 23.40 2.24 4.01
N PRO A 165 24.30 1.86 3.09
CA PRO A 165 24.16 2.24 1.68
C PRO A 165 22.90 1.68 1.00
N GLN A 166 22.25 0.68 1.60
CA GLN A 166 21.06 0.00 1.09
C GLN A 166 19.79 0.36 1.88
N ALA A 167 19.91 0.59 3.19
CA ALA A 167 18.81 1.02 4.03
C ALA A 167 19.33 1.89 5.19
N PRO A 168 18.65 3.01 5.48
CA PRO A 168 19.18 4.03 6.38
C PRO A 168 18.88 3.78 7.87
N PHE A 169 19.50 2.75 8.43
CA PHE A 169 19.29 2.27 9.82
C PHE A 169 19.75 3.23 10.94
N SER A 170 20.67 4.16 10.67
CA SER A 170 21.32 5.06 11.62
C SER A 170 20.72 6.46 11.63
N GLN A 171 20.12 6.88 10.51
CA GLN A 171 19.60 8.23 10.33
C GLN A 171 18.14 8.33 10.75
N TYR A 172 17.42 7.21 10.80
CA TYR A 172 15.97 7.21 10.95
C TYR A 172 15.49 6.29 12.05
N SER A 173 14.44 6.74 12.73
CA SER A 173 13.60 5.81 13.49
C SER A 173 12.89 4.88 12.52
N PHE A 174 12.72 3.62 12.88
CA PHE A 174 12.03 2.68 12.01
C PHE A 174 11.02 1.83 12.77
N GLU A 175 9.99 1.42 12.04
CA GLU A 175 8.97 0.48 12.48
C GLU A 175 9.00 -0.74 11.58
N ALA A 176 8.88 -1.94 12.16
CA ALA A 176 8.93 -3.20 11.44
C ALA A 176 7.60 -3.95 11.57
N TYR A 177 7.01 -4.29 10.43
CA TYR A 177 5.83 -5.13 10.33
C TYR A 177 6.21 -6.53 9.84
N PRO A 178 5.86 -7.61 10.56
CA PRO A 178 6.22 -8.96 10.15
C PRO A 178 5.41 -9.39 8.93
N LEU A 179 6.10 -9.74 7.84
CA LEU A 179 5.52 -10.33 6.63
C LEU A 179 5.55 -11.87 6.66
N GLY A 180 6.29 -12.45 7.62
CA GLY A 180 6.44 -13.88 7.82
C GLY A 180 7.75 -14.45 7.25
N ARG A 181 8.15 -15.65 7.71
CA ARG A 181 9.40 -16.32 7.30
C ARG A 181 10.65 -15.43 7.43
N HIS A 182 10.74 -14.67 8.53
CA HIS A 182 11.82 -13.72 8.82
C HIS A 182 11.89 -12.49 7.89
N TYR A 183 10.84 -12.23 7.10
CA TYR A 183 10.72 -10.98 6.34
C TYR A 183 9.91 -9.95 7.11
N TYR A 184 10.34 -8.70 6.99
CA TYR A 184 9.75 -7.54 7.62
C TYR A 184 9.60 -6.43 6.59
N LEU A 185 8.45 -5.76 6.59
CA LEU A 185 8.34 -4.43 5.99
C LEU A 185 8.83 -3.43 7.02
N VAL A 186 9.87 -2.68 6.69
CA VAL A 186 10.46 -1.69 7.58
C VAL A 186 10.22 -0.31 7.01
N THR A 187 9.52 0.53 7.75
CA THR A 187 9.28 1.93 7.41
C THR A 187 10.26 2.79 8.18
N PHE A 188 11.17 3.44 7.48
CA PHE A 188 12.11 4.42 8.02
C PHE A 188 11.47 5.80 7.96
N ASN A 189 11.26 6.43 9.11
CA ASN A 189 10.68 7.77 9.20
C ASN A 189 11.80 8.79 9.43
N TYR A 190 11.81 9.85 8.62
CA TYR A 190 12.64 11.02 8.87
C TYR A 190 12.26 11.63 10.22
N ASP A 191 13.16 11.52 11.19
CA ASP A 191 13.00 12.21 12.45
C ASP A 191 13.33 13.68 12.24
N THR A 192 12.30 14.51 12.05
CA THR A 192 12.47 15.97 11.92
C THR A 192 12.77 16.64 13.26
N SER A 193 12.75 15.92 14.39
CA SER A 193 13.06 16.47 15.71
C SER A 193 14.52 16.93 15.87
N SER A 194 15.42 16.51 14.97
CA SER A 194 16.81 17.00 14.93
C SER A 194 17.02 18.24 14.05
N ILE A 195 15.97 18.78 13.42
CA ILE A 195 16.02 19.95 12.51
C ILE A 195 15.33 21.20 13.12
N LEU A 196 14.76 21.09 14.33
CA LEU A 196 14.17 22.22 15.07
C LEU A 196 15.05 22.66 16.25
#